data_AF-A0A7H8TD79-F1
#
_entry.id   AF-A0A7H8TD79-F1
#
_cell.length_a   1.000
_cell.length_b   1.000
_cell.length_c   1.000
_cell.angle_alpha   90.00
_cell.angle_beta   90.00
_cell.angle_gamma   90.00
#
_symmetry.space_group_name_H-M   'P 1'
#
loop_
_entity.id
_entity.type
_entity.pdbx_description
1 polymer ?
#
loop_
_entity_poly.entity_id
_entity_poly.type
_entity_poly.pdbx_seq_one_letter_code
_entity_poly.pdbx_strand_id
1 'polypeptide(L)'
;MSRSTNVDPAELRASAGACDGISQTMKGPADKAVRESGTAGTSLTGWSVGPALTEIATSWKPALDGLHSRLQAGRDNLRSSADGHEWNDQRASQDFEKTGTSTQGTSGEMPAVLRPGTGERQAVGHPGVQPVGGGSGDGPLDPRTSYGTTMPTYDETISTRPTPATNDFG
;
A
#
# COMPACT_ATOMS: atom_id res chain seq x y z
N MET A 1 12.05 12.37 9.47
CA MET A 1 10.84 12.10 10.27
C MET A 1 10.06 10.98 9.58
N SER A 2 10.22 9.74 10.02
CA SER A 2 9.47 8.61 9.47
C SER A 2 8.13 8.54 10.21
N ARG A 3 7.07 9.16 9.66
CA ARG A 3 5.71 8.96 10.16
C ARG A 3 5.28 7.58 9.72
N SER A 4 5.27 6.61 10.64
CA SER A 4 4.54 5.37 10.43
C SER A 4 3.07 5.75 10.29
N THR A 5 2.53 5.66 9.07
CA THR A 5 1.09 5.67 8.81
C THR A 5 0.58 4.28 9.14
N ASN A 6 0.14 4.09 10.39
CA ASN A 6 -0.66 2.93 10.75
C ASN A 6 -2.07 3.15 10.18
N VAL A 7 -2.55 2.22 9.37
CA VAL A 7 -3.85 2.29 8.70
C VAL A 7 -4.64 1.06 9.12
N ASP A 8 -5.74 1.26 9.83
CA ASP A 8 -6.61 0.18 10.28
C ASP A 8 -7.67 -0.14 9.19
N PRO A 9 -7.74 -1.38 8.67
CA PRO A 9 -8.78 -1.81 7.74
C PRO A 9 -10.21 -1.56 8.26
N ALA A 10 -10.45 -1.65 9.58
CA ALA A 10 -11.75 -1.37 10.17
C ALA A 10 -12.15 0.10 10.03
N GLU A 11 -11.21 1.03 10.22
CA GLU A 11 -11.44 2.47 10.04
C GLU A 11 -11.68 2.83 8.56
N LEU A 12 -10.98 2.17 7.64
CA LEU A 12 -11.24 2.31 6.20
C LEU A 12 -12.65 1.85 5.84
N ARG A 13 -13.11 0.71 6.38
CA ARG A 13 -14.47 0.22 6.17
C ARG A 13 -15.54 1.11 6.80
N ALA A 14 -15.27 1.65 7.99
CA ALA A 14 -16.15 2.63 8.63
C ALA A 14 -16.28 3.90 7.78
N SER A 15 -15.15 4.40 7.24
CA SER A 15 -15.12 5.54 6.33
C SER A 15 -15.87 5.27 5.03
N ALA A 16 -15.74 4.05 4.47
CA ALA A 16 -16.52 3.64 3.31
C ALA A 16 -18.03 3.63 3.61
N GLY A 17 -18.42 3.15 4.81
CA GLY A 17 -19.80 3.23 5.28
C GLY A 17 -20.32 4.66 5.44
N ALA A 18 -19.47 5.59 5.88
CA ALA A 18 -19.82 7.02 5.92
C ALA A 18 -20.03 7.59 4.51
N CYS A 19 -19.19 7.23 3.53
CA CYS A 19 -19.39 7.61 2.13
C CYS A 19 -20.72 7.10 1.58
N ASP A 20 -21.09 5.84 1.87
CA ASP A 20 -22.40 5.26 1.54
C ASP A 20 -23.56 6.07 2.17
N GLY A 21 -23.46 6.33 3.47
CA GLY A 21 -24.49 7.06 4.21
C GLY A 21 -24.73 8.46 3.64
N ILE A 22 -23.65 9.19 3.34
CA ILE A 22 -23.72 10.52 2.73
C ILE A 22 -24.30 10.43 1.31
N SER A 23 -23.81 9.50 0.48
CA SER A 23 -24.25 9.38 -0.92
C SER A 23 -25.75 9.07 -1.01
N GLN A 24 -26.26 8.20 -0.14
CA GLN A 24 -27.67 7.84 -0.08
C GLN A 24 -28.54 8.95 0.51
N THR A 25 -28.06 9.64 1.56
CA THR A 25 -28.79 10.76 2.17
C THR A 25 -28.92 11.95 1.23
N MET A 26 -27.88 12.22 0.42
CA MET A 26 -27.86 13.38 -0.47
C MET A 26 -28.71 13.19 -1.74
N LYS A 27 -28.80 11.97 -2.27
CA LYS A 27 -29.40 11.71 -3.60
C LYS A 27 -30.85 12.19 -3.69
N GLY A 28 -31.68 11.83 -2.71
CA GLY A 28 -33.11 12.19 -2.69
C GLY A 28 -33.36 13.71 -2.68
N PRO A 29 -32.79 14.47 -1.73
CA PRO A 29 -32.88 15.93 -1.70
C PRO A 29 -32.32 16.61 -2.97
N ALA A 30 -31.18 16.14 -3.50
CA ALA A 30 -30.57 16.68 -4.72
C ALA A 30 -31.49 16.50 -5.94
N ASP A 31 -32.01 15.29 -6.15
CA ASP A 31 -32.94 14.99 -7.24
C ASP A 31 -34.24 15.80 -7.12
N LYS A 32 -34.73 15.97 -5.89
CA LYS A 32 -35.92 16.76 -5.61
C LYS A 32 -35.69 18.23 -5.98
N ALA A 33 -34.59 18.83 -5.54
CA ALA A 33 -34.28 20.24 -5.82
C ALA A 33 -34.17 20.53 -7.32
N VAL A 34 -33.49 19.65 -8.07
CA VAL A 34 -33.37 19.75 -9.53
C VAL A 34 -34.74 19.65 -10.20
N ARG A 35 -35.54 18.65 -9.81
CA ARG A 35 -36.88 18.45 -10.39
C ARG A 35 -37.79 19.63 -10.11
N GLU A 36 -37.87 20.09 -8.86
CA GLU A 36 -38.75 21.19 -8.47
C GLU A 36 -38.35 22.50 -9.13
N SER A 37 -37.05 22.77 -9.27
CA SER A 37 -36.55 23.95 -9.99
C SER A 37 -36.93 23.91 -11.47
N GLY A 38 -36.83 22.74 -12.12
CA GLY A 38 -37.26 22.57 -13.52
C GLY A 38 -38.79 22.68 -13.70
N THR A 39 -39.58 22.11 -12.78
CA THR A 39 -41.03 22.26 -12.77
C THR A 39 -41.43 23.73 -12.60
N ALA A 40 -40.86 24.42 -11.61
CA ALA A 40 -41.10 25.85 -11.38
C ALA A 40 -40.70 26.69 -12.60
N GLY A 41 -39.55 26.40 -13.20
CA GLY A 41 -39.10 27.05 -14.44
C GLY A 41 -40.10 26.91 -15.58
N THR A 42 -40.65 25.71 -15.78
CA THR A 42 -41.67 25.45 -16.80
C THR A 42 -43.00 26.14 -16.48
N SER A 43 -43.45 26.10 -15.22
CA SER A 43 -44.69 26.77 -14.79
C SER A 43 -44.63 28.30 -14.92
N LEU A 44 -43.44 28.87 -14.93
CA LEU A 44 -43.19 30.31 -15.08
C LEU A 44 -42.83 30.70 -16.52
N THR A 45 -43.18 29.86 -17.51
CA THR A 45 -42.99 30.19 -18.93
C THR A 45 -43.69 31.51 -19.28
N GLY A 46 -42.99 32.39 -19.99
CA GLY A 46 -43.44 33.75 -20.32
C GLY A 46 -43.00 34.81 -19.31
N TRP A 47 -42.46 34.41 -18.14
CA TRP A 47 -41.83 35.30 -17.17
C TRP A 47 -40.31 35.12 -17.22
N SER A 48 -39.55 36.21 -17.04
CA SER A 48 -38.08 36.19 -17.13
C SER A 48 -37.39 35.25 -16.13
N VAL A 49 -38.05 34.94 -15.01
CA VAL A 49 -37.55 34.02 -13.98
C VAL A 49 -37.63 32.54 -14.38
N GLY A 50 -38.57 32.16 -15.27
CA GLY A 50 -38.78 30.77 -15.67
C GLY A 50 -37.55 30.13 -16.36
N PRO A 51 -36.97 30.78 -17.38
CA PRO A 51 -35.73 30.33 -17.99
C PRO A 51 -34.55 30.25 -17.01
N ALA A 52 -34.41 31.23 -16.11
CA ALA A 52 -33.32 31.26 -15.13
C ALA A 52 -33.39 30.07 -14.15
N LEU A 53 -34.58 29.71 -13.66
CA LEU A 53 -34.78 28.53 -12.80
C LEU A 53 -34.49 27.22 -13.55
N THR A 54 -34.85 27.17 -14.82
CA THR A 54 -34.55 26.01 -15.69
C THR A 54 -33.05 25.86 -15.90
N GLU A 55 -32.33 26.95 -16.16
CA GLU A 55 -30.87 26.97 -16.31
C GLU A 55 -30.15 26.56 -15.02
N ILE A 56 -30.60 27.04 -13.86
CA ILE A 56 -30.07 26.60 -12.56
C ILE A 56 -30.26 25.09 -12.38
N ALA A 57 -31.45 24.56 -12.66
CA ALA A 57 -31.71 23.12 -12.54
C ALA A 57 -30.79 22.29 -13.43
N THR A 58 -30.58 22.71 -14.68
CA THR A 58 -29.74 21.99 -15.64
C THR A 58 -28.24 22.16 -15.36
N SER A 59 -27.80 23.29 -14.81
CA SER A 59 -26.39 23.53 -14.50
C SER A 59 -25.92 22.76 -13.26
N TRP A 60 -26.78 22.64 -12.24
CA TRP A 60 -26.42 21.99 -10.97
C TRP A 60 -26.55 20.47 -11.02
N LYS A 61 -27.43 19.93 -11.87
CA LYS A 61 -27.67 18.48 -11.96
C LYS A 61 -26.37 17.68 -12.19
N PRO A 62 -25.51 18.00 -13.18
CA PRO A 62 -24.27 17.24 -13.39
C PRO A 62 -23.31 17.30 -12.20
N ALA A 63 -23.25 18.44 -11.50
CA ALA A 63 -22.39 18.59 -10.33
C ALA A 63 -22.86 17.71 -9.16
N LEU A 64 -24.17 17.65 -8.92
CA LEU A 64 -24.78 16.80 -7.89
C LEU A 64 -24.63 15.31 -8.22
N ASP A 65 -24.87 14.94 -9.47
CA ASP A 65 -24.67 13.57 -9.96
C ASP A 65 -23.18 13.18 -9.84
N GLY A 66 -22.26 14.08 -10.22
CA GLY A 66 -20.82 13.87 -10.10
C GLY A 66 -20.32 13.74 -8.66
N LEU A 67 -20.87 14.52 -7.73
CA LEU A 67 -20.56 14.38 -6.30
C LEU A 67 -21.02 13.03 -5.76
N HIS A 68 -22.22 12.59 -6.14
CA HIS A 68 -22.71 11.25 -5.78
C HIS A 68 -21.78 10.16 -6.32
N SER A 69 -21.42 10.21 -7.61
CA SER A 69 -20.47 9.26 -8.21
C SER A 69 -19.11 9.27 -7.51
N ARG A 70 -18.58 10.44 -7.11
CA ARG A 70 -17.30 10.53 -6.41
C ARG A 70 -17.34 9.92 -5.01
N LEU A 71 -18.47 10.03 -4.31
CA LEU A 71 -18.66 9.37 -3.02
C LEU A 71 -18.69 7.85 -3.17
N GLN A 72 -19.37 7.34 -4.20
CA GLN A 72 -19.39 5.89 -4.49
C GLN A 72 -18.00 5.37 -4.85
N ALA A 73 -17.26 6.09 -5.71
CA ALA A 73 -15.89 5.74 -6.04
C ALA A 73 -14.97 5.79 -4.80
N GLY A 74 -15.13 6.81 -3.94
CA GLY A 74 -14.39 6.94 -2.70
C GLY A 74 -14.61 5.76 -1.76
N ARG A 75 -15.87 5.35 -1.58
CA ARG A 75 -16.24 4.13 -0.85
C ARG A 75 -15.57 2.88 -1.40
N ASP A 76 -15.64 2.67 -2.71
CA ASP A 76 -15.10 1.46 -3.34
C ASP A 76 -13.57 1.41 -3.19
N ASN A 77 -12.89 2.55 -3.33
CA ASN A 77 -11.46 2.67 -3.09
C ASN A 77 -11.08 2.37 -1.63
N LEU A 78 -11.88 2.83 -0.66
CA LEU A 78 -11.64 2.57 0.76
C LEU A 78 -11.81 1.08 1.10
N ARG A 79 -12.84 0.43 0.56
CA ARG A 79 -13.03 -1.03 0.71
C ARG A 79 -11.87 -1.81 0.08
N SER A 80 -11.51 -1.46 -1.15
CA SER A 80 -10.37 -2.09 -1.83
C SER A 80 -9.05 -1.90 -1.08
N SER A 81 -8.87 -0.74 -0.42
CA SER A 81 -7.67 -0.48 0.39
C SER A 81 -7.67 -1.34 1.65
N ALA A 82 -8.81 -1.47 2.34
CA ALA A 82 -8.95 -2.34 3.50
C ALA A 82 -8.64 -3.80 3.15
N ASP A 83 -9.22 -4.30 2.05
CA ASP A 83 -8.99 -5.67 1.58
C ASP A 83 -7.52 -5.88 1.19
N GLY A 84 -6.88 -4.86 0.59
CA GLY A 84 -5.46 -4.88 0.27
C GLY A 84 -4.55 -4.94 1.50
N HIS A 85 -4.89 -4.23 2.57
CA HIS A 85 -4.17 -4.29 3.84
C HIS A 85 -4.25 -5.68 4.48
N GLU A 86 -5.44 -6.26 4.56
CA GLU A 86 -5.63 -7.61 5.10
C GLU A 86 -4.91 -8.67 4.28
N TRP A 87 -4.96 -8.55 2.96
CA TRP A 87 -4.24 -9.46 2.07
C TRP A 87 -2.72 -9.36 2.27
N ASN A 88 -2.18 -8.15 2.42
CA ASN A 88 -0.75 -7.95 2.66
C ASN A 88 -0.32 -8.56 4.00
N ASP A 89 -1.11 -8.35 5.06
CA ASP A 89 -0.83 -8.88 6.40
C ASP A 89 -0.87 -10.41 6.45
N GLN A 90 -1.86 -11.02 5.79
CA GLN A 90 -1.95 -12.48 5.65
C GLN A 90 -0.75 -13.05 4.90
N ARG A 91 -0.34 -12.42 3.80
CA ARG A 91 0.81 -12.87 3.01
C ARG A 91 2.12 -12.73 3.79
N ALA A 92 2.33 -11.61 4.46
CA ALA A 92 3.49 -11.40 5.31
C ALA A 92 3.55 -12.44 6.43
N SER A 93 2.42 -12.72 7.09
CA SER A 93 2.33 -13.75 8.13
C SER A 93 2.72 -15.13 7.60
N GLN A 94 2.23 -15.53 6.43
CA GLN A 94 2.59 -16.81 5.80
C GLN A 94 4.09 -16.91 5.48
N ASP A 95 4.68 -15.83 4.96
CA ASP A 95 6.12 -15.78 4.66
C ASP A 95 6.97 -15.93 5.93
N PHE A 96 6.54 -15.33 7.05
CA PHE A 96 7.22 -15.49 8.34
C PHE A 96 7.07 -16.90 8.91
N GLU A 97 5.89 -17.50 8.89
CA GLU A 97 5.68 -18.89 9.33
C GLU A 97 6.51 -19.90 8.50
N LYS A 98 6.60 -19.68 7.19
CA LYS A 98 7.46 -20.47 6.30
C LYS A 98 8.95 -20.30 6.64
N THR A 99 9.38 -19.09 6.98
CA THR A 99 10.78 -18.83 7.36
C THR A 99 11.11 -19.40 8.74
N GLY A 100 10.19 -19.33 9.70
CA GLY A 100 10.33 -19.91 11.04
C GLY A 100 10.47 -21.43 11.01
N THR A 101 9.65 -22.12 10.22
CA THR A 101 9.75 -23.57 9.99
C THR A 101 11.04 -23.97 9.27
N SER A 102 11.54 -23.15 8.36
CA SER A 102 12.84 -23.35 7.68
C SER A 102 14.03 -23.20 8.63
N THR A 103 13.94 -22.26 9.57
CA THR A 103 15.02 -21.94 10.53
C THR A 103 15.07 -22.95 11.68
N GLN A 104 13.92 -23.49 12.10
CA GLN A 104 13.86 -24.48 13.17
C GLN A 104 14.34 -25.89 12.75
N GLY A 105 14.56 -26.14 11.46
CA GLY A 105 15.15 -27.38 10.94
C GLY A 105 16.67 -27.51 11.11
N THR A 106 17.38 -26.42 11.41
CA THR A 106 18.83 -26.45 11.67
C THR A 106 19.10 -26.07 13.13
N SER A 107 18.88 -27.04 14.02
CA SER A 107 19.38 -26.95 15.39
C SER A 107 20.92 -26.95 15.37
N GLY A 108 21.52 -25.77 15.56
CA GLY A 108 22.75 -25.64 16.33
C GLY A 108 24.09 -26.07 15.71
N GLU A 109 24.37 -25.79 14.44
CA GLU A 109 25.77 -25.76 13.96
C GLU A 109 26.20 -24.32 13.65
N MET A 110 27.02 -23.75 14.54
CA MET A 110 27.75 -22.53 14.22
C MET A 110 28.71 -22.81 13.06
N PRO A 111 28.74 -21.96 12.01
CA PRO A 111 29.73 -22.06 10.94
C PRO A 111 31.14 -22.10 11.52
N ALA A 112 32.00 -22.99 11.01
CA ALA A 112 33.36 -23.21 11.53
C ALA A 112 34.22 -21.93 11.61
N VAL A 113 33.88 -20.90 10.84
CA VAL A 113 34.51 -19.56 10.84
C VAL A 113 34.30 -18.77 12.15
N LEU A 114 33.28 -19.08 12.95
CA LEU A 114 32.93 -18.32 14.16
C LEU A 114 33.30 -19.03 15.47
N ARG A 115 34.02 -20.17 15.42
CA ARG A 115 34.51 -20.85 16.63
C ARG A 115 35.73 -20.10 17.19
N PRO A 116 35.71 -19.64 18.46
CA PRO A 116 36.91 -19.14 19.13
C PRO A 116 37.91 -20.31 19.27
N GLY A 117 39.07 -20.18 18.65
CA GLY A 117 40.12 -21.21 18.71
C GLY A 117 40.69 -21.35 20.10
N THR A 118 40.40 -22.46 20.79
CA THR A 118 41.14 -22.93 21.95
C THR A 118 42.18 -23.96 21.49
N GLY A 119 43.46 -23.62 21.60
CA GLY A 119 44.55 -24.53 21.25
C GLY A 119 45.92 -23.89 21.37
N GLU A 120 46.51 -24.03 22.55
CA GLU A 120 47.88 -23.65 22.90
C GLU A 120 48.93 -24.46 22.11
N ARG A 121 50.02 -23.75 21.72
CA ARG A 121 51.48 -24.09 21.72
C ARG A 121 51.87 -25.58 21.49
N GLN A 122 52.79 -25.96 20.59
CA GLN A 122 54.20 -25.53 20.57
C GLN A 122 55.00 -26.15 19.37
N ALA A 123 55.73 -25.27 18.65
CA ALA A 123 57.08 -25.34 18.02
C ALA A 123 57.56 -26.53 17.13
N VAL A 124 58.20 -26.22 15.97
CA VAL A 124 59.68 -26.11 15.73
C VAL A 124 60.00 -25.98 14.21
N GLY A 125 60.84 -25.00 13.83
CA GLY A 125 61.82 -25.12 12.73
C GLY A 125 61.57 -24.41 11.38
N HIS A 126 62.28 -23.31 11.10
CA HIS A 126 62.46 -22.65 9.79
C HIS A 126 63.66 -23.28 9.01
N PRO A 127 63.75 -23.18 7.64
CA PRO A 127 64.24 -21.95 6.98
C PRO A 127 63.62 -21.54 5.62
N GLY A 128 63.51 -20.21 5.44
CA GLY A 128 63.59 -19.42 4.19
C GLY A 128 62.28 -19.27 3.39
N VAL A 129 61.67 -18.10 3.17
CA VAL A 129 62.21 -16.80 2.72
C VAL A 129 61.37 -15.62 3.32
N GLN A 130 62.00 -14.49 3.67
CA GLN A 130 61.38 -13.21 4.07
C GLN A 130 61.55 -12.15 2.94
N PRO A 131 61.01 -10.91 3.01
CA PRO A 131 59.65 -10.48 3.39
C PRO A 131 59.11 -9.35 2.44
N VAL A 132 57.82 -9.00 2.53
CA VAL A 132 57.47 -7.56 2.57
C VAL A 132 56.23 -7.39 3.45
N GLY A 133 56.39 -6.62 4.51
CA GLY A 133 55.33 -6.24 5.43
C GLY A 133 55.05 -4.74 5.34
N GLY A 134 53.98 -4.35 6.03
CA GLY A 134 53.62 -2.97 6.33
C GLY A 134 52.39 -2.51 5.54
N GLY A 135 51.29 -2.08 6.15
CA GLY A 135 51.05 -1.82 7.55
C GLY A 135 49.60 -1.38 7.76
N SER A 136 49.18 -1.44 9.01
CA SER A 136 47.93 -0.86 9.50
C SER A 136 47.81 0.60 9.09
N GLY A 137 46.65 0.98 8.55
CA GLY A 137 46.30 2.36 8.28
C GLY A 137 44.79 2.54 8.38
N ASP A 138 44.35 3.23 9.42
CA ASP A 138 43.07 3.91 9.49
C ASP A 138 42.77 4.59 8.14
N GLY A 139 41.72 4.15 7.46
CA GLY A 139 41.27 4.69 6.18
C GLY A 139 39.75 4.68 6.09
N PRO A 140 39.14 5.60 5.31
CA PRO A 140 37.69 5.73 5.24
C PRO A 140 37.07 4.43 4.70
N LEU A 141 35.94 4.01 5.26
CA LEU A 141 35.15 2.88 4.76
C LEU A 141 34.88 3.07 3.26
N ASP A 142 35.43 2.19 2.42
CA ASP A 142 35.20 2.20 0.97
C ASP A 142 33.74 1.79 0.69
N PRO A 143 32.92 2.66 0.06
CA PRO A 143 31.52 2.37 -0.26
C PRO A 143 31.35 1.23 -1.29
N ARG A 144 32.44 0.69 -1.85
CA ARG A 144 32.44 -0.48 -2.74
C ARG A 144 32.56 -1.81 -2.02
N THR A 145 32.75 -1.80 -0.69
CA THR A 145 32.72 -3.03 0.10
C THR A 145 31.27 -3.50 0.21
N SER A 146 30.90 -4.42 -0.68
CA SER A 146 29.58 -5.03 -0.70
C SER A 146 29.41 -5.88 0.56
N TYR A 147 28.83 -5.32 1.61
CA TYR A 147 28.28 -6.09 2.72
C TYR A 147 27.12 -6.91 2.14
N GLY A 148 27.38 -8.20 1.89
CA GLY A 148 26.44 -9.13 1.27
C GLY A 148 25.12 -9.16 2.03
N THR A 149 24.17 -8.36 1.56
CA THR A 149 22.77 -8.46 1.98
C THR A 149 22.13 -9.38 0.97
N THR A 150 22.09 -10.68 1.30
CA THR A 150 21.34 -11.67 0.54
C THR A 150 19.86 -11.33 0.70
N MET A 151 19.33 -10.46 -0.17
CA MET A 151 17.91 -10.20 -0.26
C MET A 151 17.21 -11.48 -0.75
N PRO A 152 16.07 -11.89 -0.17
CA PRO A 152 15.27 -12.98 -0.71
C PRO A 152 14.92 -12.66 -2.16
N THR A 153 15.27 -13.56 -3.08
CA THR A 153 14.81 -13.47 -4.47
C THR A 153 13.33 -13.81 -4.50
N TYR A 154 12.48 -12.81 -4.70
CA TYR A 154 11.07 -13.02 -4.95
C TYR A 154 10.89 -13.60 -6.35
N ASP A 155 10.04 -14.61 -6.47
CA ASP A 155 9.64 -15.16 -7.76
C ASP A 155 8.75 -14.13 -8.48
N GLU A 156 9.30 -13.47 -9.51
CA GLU A 156 8.60 -12.47 -10.32
C GLU A 156 7.45 -13.06 -11.17
N THR A 157 7.28 -14.39 -11.21
CA THR A 157 6.21 -15.03 -11.98
C THR A 157 4.86 -15.03 -11.27
N ILE A 158 4.81 -14.65 -9.99
CA ILE A 158 3.55 -14.54 -9.22
C ILE A 158 3.00 -13.14 -9.38
N SER A 159 2.06 -12.97 -10.32
CA SER A 159 1.28 -11.74 -10.54
C SER A 159 0.89 -11.07 -9.22
N THR A 160 1.36 -9.84 -9.00
CA THR A 160 1.28 -9.12 -7.72
C THR A 160 -0.04 -8.40 -7.48
N ARG A 161 -1.06 -8.67 -8.29
CA ARG A 161 -2.37 -8.01 -8.18
C ARG A 161 -3.48 -8.99 -8.57
N PRO A 162 -4.54 -9.15 -7.77
CA PRO A 162 -5.81 -9.61 -8.30
C PRO A 162 -6.22 -8.63 -9.39
N THR A 163 -6.24 -9.05 -10.66
CA THR A 163 -6.85 -8.26 -11.73
C THR A 163 -8.25 -7.89 -11.25
N PRO A 164 -8.63 -6.59 -11.27
CA PRO A 164 -10.05 -6.25 -11.14
C PRO A 164 -10.79 -7.10 -12.16
N ALA A 165 -11.85 -7.79 -11.74
CA ALA A 165 -12.73 -8.43 -12.71
C ALA A 165 -13.03 -7.39 -13.78
N THR A 166 -12.76 -7.73 -15.05
CA THR A 166 -13.23 -6.95 -16.18
C THR A 166 -14.74 -6.88 -16.02
N ASN A 167 -15.23 -5.77 -15.49
CA ASN A 167 -16.63 -5.44 -15.57
C ASN A 167 -16.90 -5.11 -17.04
N ASP A 168 -17.18 -6.15 -17.82
CA ASP A 168 -17.88 -6.05 -19.11
C ASP A 168 -19.30 -5.55 -18.81
N PHE A 169 -19.43 -4.25 -18.61
CA PHE A 169 -20.70 -3.53 -18.73
C PHE A 169 -20.54 -2.51 -19.86
N GLY A 170 -20.74 -3.01 -21.08
CA GLY A 170 -21.38 -2.22 -22.14
C GLY A 170 -22.87 -2.05 -21.87
#